data_AF-A0A242N4Q3-F1
#
_entry.id   AF-A0A242N4Q3-F1
#
_cell.length_a   1.000
_cell.length_b   1.000
_cell.length_c   1.000
_cell.angle_alpha   90.00
_cell.angle_beta   90.00
_cell.angle_gamma   90.00
#
_symmetry.space_group_name_H-M   'P 1'
#
loop_
_entity.id
_entity.type
_entity.pdbx_description
1 polymer ?
#
loop_
_entity_poly.entity_id
_entity_poly.type
_entity_poly.pdbx_seq_one_letter_code
_entity_poly.pdbx_strand_id
1 'polypeptide(L)'
;MYRIRMAALALVVSVATAGMTAPVAMAQTTDTAASTPKQVQKAQRKADRKAARTKKNAELKDLEKNGYNPAGDQTNYPQNIQNAEKKSAAAKAASAP
;
A
#
# COMPACT_ATOMS: atom_id res chain seq x y z
N MET A 1 -37.21 -35.49 7.62
CA MET A 1 -37.61 -34.20 6.99
C MET A 1 -38.42 -33.42 8.01
N TYR A 2 -37.84 -32.40 8.65
CA TYR A 2 -38.57 -31.49 9.54
C TYR A 2 -38.35 -30.06 9.08
N ARG A 3 -39.42 -29.47 8.55
CA ARG A 3 -39.54 -28.07 8.19
C ARG A 3 -40.17 -27.36 9.38
N ILE A 4 -39.47 -26.43 10.01
CA ILE A 4 -40.10 -25.41 10.85
C ILE A 4 -39.44 -24.07 10.53
N ARG A 5 -40.19 -23.22 9.85
CA ARG A 5 -39.93 -21.80 9.69
C ARG A 5 -40.34 -21.13 11.00
N MET A 6 -39.43 -20.41 11.65
CA MET A 6 -39.80 -19.41 12.66
C MET A 6 -38.98 -18.15 12.41
N ALA A 7 -39.70 -17.13 11.95
CA ALA A 7 -39.28 -15.75 11.97
C ALA A 7 -39.46 -15.19 13.40
N ALA A 8 -38.44 -14.52 13.94
CA ALA A 8 -38.51 -13.53 15.02
C ALA A 8 -37.09 -12.91 15.13
N LEU A 9 -36.81 -11.73 14.58
CA LEU A 9 -37.05 -10.41 15.19
C LEU A 9 -36.40 -10.27 16.58
N ALA A 10 -35.19 -9.72 16.63
CA ALA A 10 -34.64 -9.08 17.82
C ALA A 10 -33.80 -7.87 17.37
N LEU A 11 -34.51 -6.74 17.28
CA LEU A 11 -33.99 -5.39 17.29
C LEU A 11 -33.23 -5.14 18.59
N VAL A 12 -31.95 -4.80 18.53
CA VAL A 12 -31.26 -4.11 19.63
C VAL A 12 -30.71 -2.81 19.08
N VAL A 13 -31.57 -1.79 19.19
CA VAL A 13 -31.16 -0.39 19.26
C VAL A 13 -30.48 -0.20 20.60
N SER A 14 -29.24 0.28 20.61
CA SER A 14 -28.63 0.86 21.80
C SER A 14 -28.14 2.25 21.45
N VAL A 15 -29.08 3.18 21.55
CA VAL A 15 -28.83 4.61 21.69
C VAL A 15 -28.20 4.83 23.06
N ALA A 16 -26.96 5.30 23.11
CA ALA A 16 -26.38 5.87 24.32
C ALA A 16 -26.15 7.36 24.07
N THR A 17 -27.12 8.18 24.48
CA THR A 17 -27.05 9.64 24.46
C THR A 17 -26.22 10.17 25.62
N ALA A 18 -25.13 10.85 25.26
CA ALA A 18 -24.61 12.12 25.78
C ALA A 18 -24.43 12.32 27.30
N GLY A 19 -23.16 12.33 27.73
CA GLY A 19 -22.65 13.17 28.82
C GLY A 19 -21.96 14.40 28.23
N MET A 20 -22.41 15.59 28.63
CA MET A 20 -22.07 16.90 28.07
C MET A 20 -20.69 17.43 28.46
N THR A 21 -20.10 18.25 27.57
CA THR A 21 -19.33 19.52 27.78
C THR A 21 -17.98 19.62 27.03
N ALA A 22 -17.99 20.25 25.84
CA ALA A 22 -16.95 21.10 25.21
C ALA A 22 -17.27 21.32 23.71
N PRO A 23 -16.91 22.46 23.08
CA PRO A 23 -17.62 22.96 21.91
C PRO A 23 -17.39 22.14 20.64
N VAL A 24 -18.50 22.02 19.92
CA VAL A 24 -18.72 21.38 18.63
C VAL A 24 -17.69 21.80 17.58
N ALA A 25 -16.91 20.82 17.10
CA ALA A 25 -16.47 20.72 15.70
C ALA A 25 -15.95 19.30 15.39
N MET A 26 -16.64 18.25 15.84
CA MET A 26 -16.47 16.91 15.29
C MET A 26 -17.65 16.63 14.38
N ALA A 27 -17.46 16.90 13.09
CA ALA A 27 -18.34 16.37 12.05
C ALA A 27 -18.16 14.85 12.01
N GLN A 28 -18.92 14.14 12.83
CA GLN A 28 -19.23 12.74 12.60
C GLN A 28 -20.24 12.68 11.46
N THR A 29 -19.76 12.58 10.23
CA THR A 29 -20.58 12.09 9.12
C THR A 29 -20.31 10.61 8.94
N THR A 30 -21.11 9.78 9.61
CA THR A 30 -21.44 8.44 9.14
C THR A 30 -22.37 8.60 7.93
N ASP A 31 -21.79 9.02 6.82
CA ASP A 31 -22.41 9.00 5.50
C ASP A 31 -21.30 8.68 4.52
N THR A 32 -21.62 7.88 3.51
CA THR A 32 -20.82 7.59 2.33
C THR A 32 -20.33 8.90 1.70
N ALA A 33 -19.24 9.46 2.23
CA ALA A 33 -18.66 10.70 1.75
C ALA A 33 -18.02 10.39 0.40
N ALA A 34 -18.77 10.67 -0.67
CA ALA A 34 -18.22 10.73 -2.01
C ALA A 34 -16.96 11.59 -1.96
N SER A 35 -15.80 10.96 -2.21
CA SER A 35 -14.53 11.66 -2.19
C SER A 35 -14.59 12.80 -3.20
N THR A 36 -14.31 14.02 -2.76
CA THR A 36 -14.21 15.17 -3.67
C THR A 36 -13.20 14.84 -4.79
N PRO A 37 -13.35 15.36 -6.02
CA PRO A 37 -12.46 15.04 -7.14
C PRO A 37 -10.96 15.22 -6.80
N LYS A 38 -10.64 16.18 -5.92
CA LYS A 38 -9.27 16.40 -5.41
C LYS A 38 -8.78 15.28 -4.49
N GLN A 39 -9.65 14.72 -3.65
CA GLN A 39 -9.33 13.59 -2.77
C GLN A 39 -9.11 12.31 -3.60
N VAL A 40 -9.95 12.06 -4.61
CA VAL A 40 -9.78 10.93 -5.55
C VAL A 40 -8.45 11.04 -6.30
N GLN A 41 -8.14 12.20 -6.87
CA GLN A 41 -6.85 12.41 -7.55
C GLN A 41 -5.65 12.24 -6.61
N LYS A 42 -5.73 12.71 -5.36
CA LYS A 42 -4.65 12.52 -4.37
C LYS A 42 -4.47 11.04 -4.03
N ALA A 43 -5.56 10.29 -3.90
CA ALA A 43 -5.51 8.85 -3.66
C ALA A 43 -4.87 8.11 -4.85
N GLN A 44 -5.26 8.44 -6.09
CA GLN A 44 -4.68 7.86 -7.30
C GLN A 44 -3.16 8.12 -7.38
N ARG A 45 -2.73 9.38 -7.25
CA ARG A 45 -1.30 9.73 -7.25
C ARG A 45 -0.51 9.04 -6.12
N LYS A 46 -1.17 8.70 -5.01
CA LYS A 46 -0.54 7.94 -3.91
C LYS A 46 -0.38 6.47 -4.29
N ALA A 47 -1.38 5.88 -4.94
CA ALA A 47 -1.31 4.53 -5.47
C ALA A 47 -0.21 4.42 -6.55
N ASP A 48 -0.17 5.33 -7.51
CA ASP A 48 0.82 5.34 -8.59
C ASP A 48 2.25 5.49 -8.04
N ARG A 49 2.46 6.41 -7.09
CA ARG A 49 3.77 6.56 -6.42
C ARG A 49 4.17 5.30 -5.66
N LYS A 50 3.22 4.60 -5.04
CA LYS A 50 3.53 3.34 -4.34
C LYS A 50 3.93 2.25 -5.33
N ALA A 51 3.20 2.11 -6.43
CA ALA A 51 3.55 1.17 -7.50
C ALA A 51 4.93 1.46 -8.09
N ALA A 52 5.22 2.73 -8.40
CA ALA A 52 6.53 3.15 -8.90
C ALA A 52 7.66 2.86 -7.91
N ARG A 53 7.45 3.13 -6.62
CA ARG A 53 8.43 2.80 -5.57
C ARG A 53 8.67 1.30 -5.46
N THR A 54 7.62 0.49 -5.53
CA THR A 54 7.77 -0.97 -5.49
C THR A 54 8.62 -1.47 -6.66
N LYS A 55 8.37 -0.99 -7.88
CA LYS A 55 9.18 -1.34 -9.06
C LYS A 55 10.65 -0.92 -8.87
N LYS A 56 10.89 0.34 -8.52
CA LYS A 56 12.25 0.88 -8.33
C LYS A 56 12.99 0.19 -7.20
N ASN A 57 12.31 -0.18 -6.12
CA ASN A 57 12.91 -0.89 -5.00
C ASN A 57 13.19 -2.36 -5.34
N ALA A 58 12.39 -3.00 -6.19
CA ALA A 58 12.68 -4.34 -6.68
C ALA A 58 13.96 -4.35 -7.53
N GLU A 59 14.05 -3.42 -8.49
CA GLU A 59 15.25 -3.25 -9.32
C GLU A 59 16.49 -2.93 -8.49
N LEU A 60 16.39 -2.01 -7.52
CA LEU A 60 17.51 -1.70 -6.62
C LEU A 60 17.94 -2.92 -5.80
N LYS A 61 17.00 -3.67 -5.24
CA LYS A 61 17.33 -4.89 -4.47
C LYS A 61 18.01 -5.94 -5.34
N ASP A 62 17.62 -6.07 -6.59
CA ASP A 62 18.27 -6.99 -7.52
C ASP A 62 19.70 -6.54 -7.82
N LEU A 63 19.95 -5.24 -7.99
CA LEU A 63 21.31 -4.71 -8.15
C LEU A 63 22.14 -4.87 -6.87
N GLU A 64 21.54 -4.65 -5.69
CA GLU A 64 22.19 -4.81 -4.38
C GLU A 64 22.64 -6.26 -4.14
N LYS A 65 21.79 -7.24 -4.44
CA LYS A 65 22.16 -8.66 -4.41
C LYS A 65 23.34 -8.98 -5.34
N ASN A 66 23.48 -8.23 -6.43
CA ASN A 66 24.54 -8.41 -7.41
C ASN A 66 25.80 -7.57 -7.10
N GLY A 67 25.85 -6.89 -5.96
CA GLY A 67 27.03 -6.20 -5.44
C GLY A 67 27.03 -4.68 -5.63
N TYR A 68 25.92 -4.08 -6.06
CA TYR A 68 25.80 -2.62 -6.13
C TYR A 68 25.29 -2.04 -4.81
N ASN A 69 26.10 -1.25 -4.11
CA ASN A 69 25.66 -0.53 -2.92
C ASN A 69 25.91 0.98 -3.11
N PRO A 70 24.86 1.80 -3.32
CA PRO A 70 25.02 3.24 -3.53
C PRO A 70 25.47 3.99 -2.26
N ALA A 71 25.15 3.46 -1.07
CA ALA A 71 25.50 4.05 0.22
C ALA A 71 26.77 3.44 0.84
N GLY A 72 27.36 2.45 0.18
CA GLY A 72 28.57 1.77 0.61
C GLY A 72 29.84 2.42 0.08
N ASP A 73 30.94 1.67 0.15
CA ASP A 73 32.22 2.10 -0.40
C ASP A 73 32.14 2.27 -1.93
N GLN A 74 32.47 3.48 -2.39
CA GLN A 74 32.44 3.87 -3.81
C GLN A 74 33.78 3.70 -4.51
N THR A 75 34.78 3.05 -3.89
CA THR A 75 36.10 2.80 -4.47
C THR A 75 36.04 2.14 -5.86
N ASN A 76 35.04 1.29 -6.09
CA ASN A 76 34.84 0.57 -7.35
C ASN A 76 33.74 1.16 -8.24
N TYR A 77 33.28 2.38 -7.96
CA TYR A 77 32.33 3.07 -8.83
C TYR A 77 33.05 3.64 -10.07
N PRO A 78 32.50 3.51 -11.30
CA PRO A 78 31.20 2.95 -11.66
C PRO A 78 31.22 1.45 -12.05
N GLN A 79 32.34 0.75 -11.88
CA GLN A 79 32.46 -0.66 -12.29
C GLN A 79 31.46 -1.57 -11.54
N ASN A 80 31.16 -1.25 -10.28
CA ASN A 80 30.22 -1.98 -9.44
C ASN A 80 28.79 -2.03 -10.02
N ILE A 81 28.27 -0.90 -10.53
CA ILE A 81 26.92 -0.83 -11.10
C ILE A 81 26.85 -1.61 -12.42
N GLN A 82 27.85 -1.47 -13.29
CA GLN A 82 27.91 -2.22 -14.55
C GLN A 82 27.98 -3.73 -14.32
N ASN A 83 28.77 -4.17 -13.33
CA ASN A 83 28.87 -5.57 -12.98
C ASN A 83 27.55 -6.09 -12.39
N ALA A 84 26.87 -5.30 -11.56
CA ALA A 84 25.58 -5.66 -10.98
C ALA A 84 24.48 -5.79 -12.04
N GLU A 85 24.45 -4.88 -13.03
CA GLU A 85 23.54 -4.95 -14.17
C GLU A 85 23.76 -6.21 -15.01
N LYS A 86 25.02 -6.51 -15.36
CA LYS A 86 25.37 -7.72 -16.11
C LYS A 86 24.94 -9.00 -15.38
N LYS A 87 25.21 -9.07 -14.07
CA LYS A 87 24.80 -10.22 -13.24
C LYS A 87 23.28 -10.32 -13.10
N SER A 88 22.59 -9.19 -12.95
CA SER A 88 21.12 -9.14 -12.90
C SER A 88 20.50 -9.64 -14.20
N ALA A 89 21.03 -9.20 -15.36
CA ALA A 89 20.58 -9.66 -16.67
C ALA A 89 20.84 -11.17 -16.86
N ALA A 90 22.02 -11.66 -16.48
CA ALA A 90 22.36 -13.08 -16.54
C ALA A 90 21.44 -13.91 -15.63
N ALA A 91 21.17 -13.46 -14.41
CA ALA A 91 20.24 -14.12 -13.49
C ALA A 91 18.81 -14.14 -14.04
N LYS A 92 18.33 -13.04 -14.64
CA LYS A 92 17.02 -12.99 -15.31
C LYS A 92 16.93 -13.96 -16.48
N ALA A 93 17.97 -14.03 -17.32
CA ALA A 93 18.04 -14.96 -18.44
C ALA A 93 18.06 -16.43 -17.98
N ALA A 94 18.79 -16.74 -16.90
CA ALA A 94 18.82 -18.09 -16.33
C ALA A 94 17.50 -18.50 -15.65
N SER A 95 16.68 -17.53 -15.22
CA SER A 95 15.36 -17.77 -14.63
C SER A 95 14.21 -17.78 -15.65
N ALA A 96 14.49 -17.51 -16.93
CA ALA A 96 13.49 -17.61 -18.00
C ALA A 96 13.37 -19.10 -18.43
N PRO A 97 12.16 -19.69 -18.43
CA PRO A 97 11.93 -21.09 -18.80
C PRO A 97 12.16 -21.36 -20.29
#